data_AF-A0A2S2QLH3-F1
#
_entry.id   AF-A0A2S2QLH3-F1
#
_cell.length_a   1.000
_cell.length_b   1.000
_cell.length_c   1.000
_cell.angle_alpha   90.00
_cell.angle_beta   90.00
_cell.angle_gamma   90.00
#
_symmetry.space_group_name_H-M   'P 1'
#
loop_
_entity.id
_entity.type
_entity.pdbx_description
1 polymer ?
#
loop_
_entity_poly.entity_id
_entity_poly.type
_entity_poly.pdbx_seq_one_letter_code
_entity_poly.pdbx_strand_id
1 'polypeptide(L)'
;QFFNRLNQDVLENLFSIFRQKGGYNKNPTARAIRISIRSNCIFSLCTSTRTNCEATLEDNNPIVIDPIRPQYQVNSNDSSLNSDSDTECTSNLSLFSSISSDEDSIKNVNIDNDVTLEDCSVAYFAGYLGYKCIKKFNCDFCQQELFTNKNVCDKKQFLLLNKNYTTINDASGLKAPSNNFNNVINKILNVFENNYKNYFHKKKIKQQLTELVKNNNTIKKWLNESMTNCLEHKLYIIEHLLICKIFNKTKMFSSTSKLAIFSKLKILNHT
;
A
#
# COMPACT_ATOMS: atom_id res chain seq x y z
N GLN A 1 35.91 29.58 -13.28
CA GLN A 1 34.80 29.86 -12.34
C GLN A 1 34.66 28.71 -11.33
N PHE A 2 35.69 28.45 -10.50
CA PHE A 2 35.72 27.29 -9.58
C PHE A 2 35.86 27.68 -8.08
N PHE A 3 36.20 28.93 -7.77
CA PHE A 3 36.33 29.41 -6.38
C PHE A 3 34.99 29.66 -5.67
N ASN A 4 33.89 29.88 -6.42
CA ASN A 4 32.56 30.14 -5.86
C ASN A 4 31.92 28.94 -5.12
N ARG A 5 32.57 27.77 -5.12
CA ARG A 5 32.12 26.57 -4.39
C ARG A 5 33.01 26.26 -3.18
N LEU A 6 34.08 27.02 -2.98
CA LEU A 6 35.03 26.86 -1.89
C LEU A 6 34.80 27.88 -0.76
N ASN A 7 33.67 28.59 -0.78
CA ASN A 7 33.27 29.53 0.25
C ASN A 7 32.04 29.02 1.02
N GLN A 8 31.77 29.65 2.18
CA GLN A 8 30.69 29.26 3.07
C GLN A 8 29.30 29.74 2.59
N ASP A 9 29.24 30.59 1.56
CA ASP A 9 28.02 31.23 1.06
C ASP A 9 26.87 30.24 0.80
N VAL A 10 27.17 29.04 0.28
CA VAL A 10 26.15 28.01 0.03
C VAL A 10 25.49 27.55 1.33
N LEU A 11 26.27 27.42 2.40
CA LEU A 11 25.75 27.06 3.73
C LEU A 11 24.98 28.22 4.35
N GLU A 12 25.46 29.46 4.19
CA GLU A 12 24.76 30.64 4.71
C GLU A 12 23.40 30.86 4.04
N ASN A 13 23.35 30.68 2.72
CA ASN A 13 22.12 30.71 1.94
C ASN A 13 21.15 29.61 2.39
N LEU A 14 21.66 28.39 2.67
CA LEU A 14 20.86 27.29 3.22
C LEU A 14 20.26 27.64 4.59
N PHE A 15 21.04 28.24 5.50
CA PHE A 15 20.54 28.67 6.80
C PHE A 15 19.52 29.80 6.69
N SER A 16 19.68 30.70 5.71
CA SER A 16 18.69 31.76 5.42
C SER A 16 17.35 31.18 4.97
N ILE A 17 17.35 30.13 4.13
CA ILE A 17 16.14 29.40 3.76
C ILE A 17 15.46 28.78 4.99
N PHE A 18 16.23 28.18 5.91
CA PHE A 18 15.65 27.59 7.13
C PHE A 18 15.06 28.65 8.08
N ARG A 19 15.65 29.84 8.16
CA ARG A 19 15.10 30.96 8.92
C ARG A 19 13.81 31.48 8.29
N GLN A 20 13.77 31.62 6.97
CA GLN A 20 12.57 32.09 6.25
C GLN A 20 11.38 31.13 6.39
N LYS A 21 11.62 29.80 6.41
CA LYS A 21 10.58 28.80 6.65
C LYS A 21 9.90 28.91 8.04
N GLY A 22 10.56 29.54 9.00
CA GLY A 22 10.02 29.75 10.35
C GLY A 22 9.03 30.92 10.47
N GLY A 23 8.74 31.64 9.37
CA GLY A 23 7.87 32.82 9.39
C GLY A 23 8.42 33.89 10.34
N TYR A 24 7.64 34.23 11.38
CA TYR A 24 8.04 35.22 12.40
C TYR A 24 9.14 34.73 13.36
N ASN A 25 9.51 33.45 13.33
CA ASN A 25 10.59 32.92 14.16
C ASN A 25 11.96 33.08 13.47
N LYS A 26 12.56 34.27 13.60
CA LYS A 26 13.87 34.61 13.02
C LYS A 26 15.02 33.76 13.56
N ASN A 27 14.89 33.21 14.77
CA ASN A 27 15.92 32.43 15.47
C ASN A 27 15.41 31.02 15.81
N PRO A 28 15.38 30.11 14.82
CA PRO A 28 14.86 28.76 15.04
C PRO A 28 15.74 28.00 16.03
N THR A 29 15.10 27.23 16.91
CA THR A 29 15.82 26.33 17.84
C THR A 29 16.54 25.23 17.06
N ALA A 30 17.58 24.62 17.67
CA ALA A 30 18.28 23.49 17.06
C ALA A 30 17.32 22.33 16.69
N ARG A 31 16.23 22.14 17.44
CA ARG A 31 15.18 21.17 17.11
C ARG A 31 14.44 21.53 15.83
N ALA A 32 14.07 22.80 15.64
CA ALA A 32 13.43 23.28 14.43
C ALA A 32 14.33 23.16 13.19
N ILE A 33 15.62 23.48 13.34
CA ILE A 33 16.61 23.31 12.26
C ILE A 33 16.73 21.83 11.86
N ARG A 34 16.83 20.91 12.84
CA ARG A 34 16.88 19.46 12.55
C ARG A 34 15.64 18.97 11.81
N ILE A 35 14.46 19.45 12.18
CA ILE A 35 13.20 19.08 11.50
C ILE A 35 13.18 19.62 10.06
N SER A 36 13.59 20.88 9.85
CA SER A 36 13.68 21.50 8.53
C SER A 36 14.67 20.80 7.61
N ILE A 37 15.85 20.44 8.11
CA ILE A 37 16.84 19.65 7.37
C ILE A 37 16.25 18.30 6.99
N ARG A 38 15.68 17.56 7.96
CA ARG A 38 15.06 16.25 7.71
C ARG A 38 13.96 16.34 6.65
N SER A 39 13.09 17.35 6.73
CA SER A 39 12.04 17.58 5.75
C SER A 39 12.61 17.88 4.37
N ASN A 40 13.62 18.76 4.28
CA ASN A 40 14.26 19.12 3.02
C ASN A 40 14.98 17.92 2.37
N CYS A 41 15.66 17.08 3.16
CA CYS A 41 16.24 15.83 2.67
C CYS A 41 15.16 14.87 2.13
N ILE A 42 14.04 14.71 2.84
CA ILE A 42 12.94 13.85 2.36
C ILE A 42 12.37 14.38 1.06
N PHE A 43 12.08 15.69 0.96
CA PHE A 43 11.54 16.28 -0.27
C PHE A 43 12.53 16.16 -1.43
N SER A 44 13.81 16.44 -1.20
CA SER A 44 14.87 16.32 -2.22
C SER A 44 15.11 14.88 -2.67
N LEU A 45 14.90 13.89 -1.79
CA LEU A 45 15.00 12.47 -2.11
C LEU A 45 13.72 11.92 -2.76
N CYS A 46 12.57 12.52 -2.47
CA CYS A 46 11.28 12.17 -3.06
C CYS A 46 11.05 12.83 -4.43
N THR A 47 11.75 13.91 -4.76
CA THR A 47 11.81 14.45 -6.12
C THR A 47 12.80 13.63 -6.95
N SER A 48 12.32 12.61 -7.65
CA SER A 48 13.15 11.90 -8.62
C SER A 48 13.36 12.76 -9.87
N THR A 49 14.62 12.97 -10.26
CA THR A 49 15.00 13.68 -11.50
C THR A 49 14.65 12.93 -12.79
N ARG A 50 14.18 11.68 -12.68
CA ARG A 50 13.58 10.87 -13.74
C ARG A 50 12.46 10.01 -13.14
N THR A 51 11.24 10.54 -13.10
CA THR A 51 10.06 9.67 -13.04
C THR A 51 9.83 9.07 -14.42
N ASN A 52 9.45 7.79 -14.42
CA ASN A 52 8.98 7.01 -15.57
C ASN A 52 7.48 7.25 -15.85
N CYS A 53 7.00 8.46 -15.57
CA CYS A 53 5.66 8.93 -15.88
C CYS A 53 5.83 9.96 -17.01
N GLU A 54 5.07 9.83 -18.09
CA GLU A 54 5.02 10.86 -19.12
C GLU A 54 4.60 12.19 -18.47
N ALA A 55 5.24 13.28 -18.88
CA ALA A 55 4.78 14.62 -18.55
C ALA A 55 3.45 14.81 -19.26
N THR A 56 2.35 14.57 -18.54
CA THR A 56 1.02 14.91 -19.04
C THR A 56 1.05 16.40 -19.35
N LEU A 57 0.68 16.78 -20.58
CA LEU A 57 0.62 18.16 -21.07
C LEU A 57 -0.51 18.99 -20.39
N GLU A 58 -0.78 18.73 -19.11
CA GLU A 58 -1.68 19.46 -18.21
C GLU A 58 -0.94 19.92 -16.93
N ASP A 59 0.38 20.08 -17.01
CA ASP A 59 1.26 20.56 -15.93
C ASP A 59 1.10 22.07 -15.62
N ASN A 60 -0.13 22.59 -15.67
CA ASN A 60 -0.51 23.86 -15.05
C ASN A 60 -1.20 23.66 -13.69
N ASN A 61 -1.47 22.42 -13.28
CA ASN A 61 -1.91 22.11 -11.93
C ASN A 61 -0.82 21.33 -11.21
N PRO A 62 0.12 22.00 -10.51
CA PRO A 62 0.89 21.28 -9.50
C PRO A 62 -0.14 20.60 -8.59
N ILE A 63 0.06 19.31 -8.30
CA ILE A 63 -0.66 18.65 -7.23
C ILE A 63 -0.20 19.34 -5.94
N VAL A 64 -0.83 20.47 -5.65
CA VAL A 64 -0.86 21.06 -4.34
C VAL A 64 -1.62 20.03 -3.51
N ILE A 65 -0.89 19.34 -2.65
CA ILE A 65 -1.52 18.66 -1.52
C ILE A 65 -2.04 19.79 -0.65
N ASP A 66 -3.24 20.26 -0.98
CA ASP A 66 -3.93 21.30 -0.24
C ASP A 66 -4.40 20.63 1.06
N PRO A 67 -3.90 21.04 2.24
CA PRO A 67 -4.40 20.50 3.49
C PRO A 67 -5.85 20.96 3.63
N ILE A 68 -6.78 20.03 3.41
CA ILE A 68 -8.23 20.16 3.58
C ILE A 68 -8.57 21.33 4.52
N ARG A 69 -8.93 22.47 3.91
CA ARG A 69 -9.50 23.62 4.59
C ARG A 69 -10.99 23.28 4.75
N PRO A 70 -11.53 23.17 5.98
CA PRO A 70 -12.97 22.94 6.12
C PRO A 70 -13.69 24.16 5.55
N GLN A 71 -14.45 23.95 4.46
CA GLN A 71 -15.40 24.92 3.95
C GLN A 71 -16.55 25.00 4.95
N TYR A 72 -16.60 26.08 5.74
CA TYR A 72 -17.83 26.50 6.38
C TYR A 72 -18.79 26.96 5.28
N GLN A 73 -19.86 26.20 5.05
CA GLN A 73 -21.02 26.72 4.35
C GLN A 73 -21.76 27.66 5.31
N VAL A 74 -21.60 28.96 5.08
CA VAL A 74 -22.48 29.99 5.66
C VAL A 74 -23.78 29.93 4.87
N ASN A 75 -24.78 29.23 5.40
CA ASN A 75 -26.16 29.49 5.03
C ASN A 75 -26.72 30.48 6.05
N SER A 76 -26.80 31.73 5.61
CA SER A 76 -27.60 32.77 6.24
C SER A 76 -29.08 32.36 6.12
N ASN A 77 -29.74 32.16 7.26
CA ASN A 77 -31.12 32.60 7.51
C ASN A 77 -31.39 32.51 9.02
N ASP A 78 -31.65 33.67 9.60
CA ASP A 78 -32.06 33.91 10.98
C ASP A 78 -33.29 33.06 11.38
N SER A 79 -33.27 32.51 12.59
CA SER A 79 -34.23 32.86 13.66
C SER A 79 -34.01 32.05 14.95
N SER A 80 -33.64 32.81 16.00
CA SER A 80 -34.06 32.69 17.41
C SER A 80 -33.93 31.38 18.22
N LEU A 81 -33.13 31.52 19.29
CA LEU A 81 -33.37 31.21 20.71
C LEU A 81 -33.21 29.77 21.26
N ASN A 82 -32.18 29.66 22.12
CA ASN A 82 -32.12 29.00 23.44
C ASN A 82 -32.35 27.48 23.56
N SER A 83 -31.33 26.74 23.99
CA SER A 83 -31.09 26.37 25.41
C SER A 83 -30.23 25.12 25.53
N ASP A 84 -29.40 25.11 26.58
CA ASP A 84 -28.43 24.09 26.92
C ASP A 84 -29.04 22.70 27.13
N SER A 85 -28.38 21.66 26.59
CA SER A 85 -28.24 20.38 27.29
C SER A 85 -27.13 19.54 26.67
N ASP A 86 -26.15 19.20 27.51
CA ASP A 86 -25.10 18.24 27.25
C ASP A 86 -25.70 16.84 27.05
N THR A 87 -25.48 16.21 25.90
CA THR A 87 -25.45 14.74 25.81
C THR A 87 -24.55 14.30 24.66
N GLU A 88 -23.56 13.50 25.02
CA GLU A 88 -22.61 12.83 24.14
C GLU A 88 -23.32 11.96 23.09
N CYS A 89 -22.94 12.09 21.81
CA CYS A 89 -23.35 11.17 20.76
C CYS A 89 -22.12 10.59 20.03
N THR A 90 -21.63 9.49 20.58
CA THR A 90 -20.80 8.49 19.90
C THR A 90 -21.60 7.80 18.80
N SER A 91 -21.33 8.07 17.53
CA SER A 91 -21.83 7.25 16.41
C SER A 91 -20.83 6.14 16.08
N ASN A 92 -20.94 5.04 16.84
CA ASN A 92 -20.40 3.75 16.45
C ASN A 92 -21.20 3.22 15.25
N LEU A 93 -20.58 3.17 14.06
CA LEU A 93 -21.16 2.45 12.93
C LEU A 93 -20.80 0.96 13.06
N SER A 94 -21.64 0.23 13.78
CA SER A 94 -21.59 -1.22 13.90
C SER A 94 -22.15 -1.88 12.63
N LEU A 95 -21.29 -2.56 11.87
CA LEU A 95 -21.70 -3.57 10.90
C LEU A 95 -21.18 -4.93 11.38
N PHE A 96 -21.90 -5.54 12.33
CA PHE A 96 -21.73 -6.96 12.67
C PHE A 96 -22.87 -7.72 11.98
N SER A 97 -22.52 -8.56 11.01
CA SER A 97 -23.43 -9.52 10.41
C SER A 97 -23.69 -10.67 11.40
N SER A 98 -24.96 -10.85 11.75
CA SER A 98 -25.48 -11.94 12.59
C SER A 98 -25.12 -13.30 12.01
N ILE A 99 -24.52 -14.17 12.82
CA ILE A 99 -24.43 -15.61 12.57
C ILE A 99 -25.63 -16.24 13.28
N SER A 100 -26.52 -16.87 12.52
CA SER A 100 -27.48 -17.84 13.04
C SER A 100 -27.20 -19.18 12.39
N SER A 101 -26.86 -20.15 13.22
CA SER A 101 -26.82 -21.58 12.92
C SER A 101 -28.25 -22.14 12.85
N ASP A 102 -28.55 -22.92 11.81
CA ASP A 102 -28.88 -24.35 11.93
C ASP A 102 -29.23 -24.97 10.56
N GLU A 103 -29.07 -26.28 10.51
CA GLU A 103 -28.93 -27.20 9.37
C GLU A 103 -30.19 -27.30 8.47
N ASP A 104 -30.00 -27.33 7.14
CA ASP A 104 -30.13 -28.54 6.30
C ASP A 104 -30.42 -28.23 4.81
N SER A 105 -29.86 -29.08 3.93
CA SER A 105 -30.29 -29.39 2.55
C SER A 105 -30.00 -28.42 1.37
N ILE A 106 -28.96 -28.80 0.61
CA ILE A 106 -28.75 -28.72 -0.85
C ILE A 106 -29.68 -27.81 -1.67
N LYS A 107 -29.12 -26.71 -2.25
CA LYS A 107 -29.21 -26.40 -3.71
C LYS A 107 -27.97 -25.61 -4.16
N ASN A 108 -27.32 -26.10 -5.20
CA ASN A 108 -26.32 -25.37 -5.98
C ASN A 108 -26.95 -24.07 -6.51
N VAL A 109 -26.69 -22.95 -5.85
CA VAL A 109 -26.89 -21.63 -6.42
C VAL A 109 -25.49 -21.12 -6.75
N ASN A 110 -25.19 -21.00 -8.05
CA ASN A 110 -24.11 -20.13 -8.50
C ASN A 110 -24.50 -18.71 -8.09
N ILE A 111 -24.15 -18.35 -6.87
CA ILE A 111 -24.05 -16.96 -6.48
C ILE A 111 -22.85 -16.47 -7.27
N ASP A 112 -23.10 -15.69 -8.32
CA ASP A 112 -22.09 -14.83 -8.93
C ASP A 112 -21.59 -13.92 -7.80
N ASN A 113 -20.56 -14.37 -7.10
CA ASN A 113 -19.81 -13.54 -6.18
C ASN A 113 -19.18 -12.46 -7.06
N ASP A 114 -19.75 -11.26 -6.99
CA ASP A 114 -19.29 -10.16 -7.83
C ASP A 114 -17.80 -9.90 -7.53
N VAL A 115 -17.03 -9.69 -8.60
CA VAL A 115 -15.58 -9.60 -8.50
C VAL A 115 -15.19 -8.30 -7.81
N THR A 116 -14.43 -8.40 -6.73
CA THR A 116 -14.01 -7.23 -5.94
C THR A 116 -12.74 -6.60 -6.48
N LEU A 117 -12.46 -5.36 -6.07
CA LEU A 117 -11.17 -4.71 -6.37
C LEU A 117 -10.01 -5.44 -5.71
N GLU A 118 -10.25 -6.05 -4.56
CA GLU A 118 -9.32 -6.92 -3.86
C GLU A 118 -8.93 -8.11 -4.73
N ASP A 119 -9.90 -8.80 -5.35
CA ASP A 119 -9.64 -9.90 -6.28
C ASP A 119 -8.74 -9.47 -7.45
N CYS A 120 -9.05 -8.32 -8.05
CA CYS A 120 -8.23 -7.72 -9.11
C CYS A 120 -6.80 -7.40 -8.62
N SER A 121 -6.67 -6.87 -7.40
CA SER A 121 -5.39 -6.53 -6.80
C SER A 121 -4.54 -7.78 -6.51
N VAL A 122 -5.18 -8.87 -6.07
CA VAL A 122 -4.53 -10.16 -5.83
C VAL A 122 -4.05 -10.76 -7.13
N ALA A 123 -4.87 -10.79 -8.17
CA ALA A 123 -4.47 -11.28 -9.49
C ALA A 123 -3.27 -10.49 -10.04
N TYR A 124 -3.30 -9.16 -9.93
CA TYR A 124 -2.18 -8.32 -10.34
C TYR A 124 -0.91 -8.63 -9.55
N PHE A 125 -1.03 -8.75 -8.23
CA PHE A 125 0.10 -9.01 -7.36
C PHE A 125 0.67 -10.43 -7.55
N ALA A 126 -0.18 -11.43 -7.79
CA ALA A 126 0.23 -12.78 -8.15
C ALA A 126 1.02 -12.78 -9.47
N GLY A 127 0.52 -12.11 -10.51
CA GLY A 127 1.26 -11.93 -11.77
C GLY A 127 2.64 -11.32 -11.55
N TYR A 128 2.75 -10.32 -10.68
CA TYR A 128 4.03 -9.69 -10.31
C TYR A 128 4.98 -10.65 -9.59
N LEU A 129 4.47 -11.46 -8.65
CA LEU A 129 5.26 -12.48 -7.95
C LEU A 129 5.78 -13.55 -8.90
N GLY A 130 4.92 -14.02 -9.82
CA GLY A 130 5.32 -14.93 -10.90
C GLY A 130 6.42 -14.32 -11.77
N TYR A 131 6.28 -13.04 -12.17
CA TYR A 131 7.27 -12.34 -12.97
C TYR A 131 8.62 -12.25 -12.25
N LYS A 132 8.62 -11.91 -10.95
CA LYS A 132 9.84 -11.89 -10.12
C LYS A 132 10.51 -13.26 -10.05
N CYS A 133 9.72 -14.32 -9.92
CA CYS A 133 10.22 -15.69 -9.89
C CYS A 133 10.90 -16.06 -11.22
N ILE A 134 10.22 -15.87 -12.35
CA ILE A 134 10.79 -16.19 -13.68
C ILE A 134 12.01 -15.33 -13.99
N LYS A 135 12.00 -14.04 -13.63
CA LYS A 135 13.17 -13.16 -13.78
C LYS A 135 14.40 -13.67 -13.01
N LYS A 136 14.19 -14.35 -11.88
CA LYS A 136 15.29 -14.84 -11.03
C LYS A 136 15.79 -16.21 -11.48
N PHE A 137 14.89 -17.13 -11.84
CA PHE A 137 15.23 -18.55 -12.04
C PHE A 137 15.11 -19.02 -13.50
N ASN A 138 14.47 -18.26 -14.38
CA ASN A 138 14.27 -18.59 -15.79
C ASN A 138 13.76 -20.03 -16.02
N CYS A 139 12.75 -20.45 -15.25
CA CYS A 139 12.25 -21.82 -15.23
C CYS A 139 11.00 -22.00 -16.09
N ASP A 140 11.11 -22.81 -17.15
CA ASP A 140 10.01 -23.07 -18.09
C ASP A 140 8.81 -23.77 -17.44
N PHE A 141 9.06 -24.71 -16.52
CA PHE A 141 7.99 -25.39 -15.78
C PHE A 141 7.18 -24.39 -14.93
N CYS A 142 7.87 -23.52 -14.18
CA CYS A 142 7.19 -22.46 -13.43
C CYS A 142 6.47 -21.49 -14.37
N GLN A 143 6.98 -21.23 -15.57
CA GLN A 143 6.29 -20.37 -16.53
C GLN A 143 4.95 -20.97 -16.98
N GLN A 144 4.89 -22.30 -17.18
CA GLN A 144 3.67 -23.00 -17.54
C GLN A 144 2.71 -23.17 -16.34
N GLU A 145 3.23 -23.43 -15.14
CA GLU A 145 2.41 -23.62 -13.93
C GLU A 145 1.82 -22.30 -13.41
N LEU A 146 2.61 -21.22 -13.41
CA LEU A 146 2.25 -19.96 -12.76
C LEU A 146 1.40 -19.04 -13.62
N PHE A 147 1.44 -19.18 -14.95
CA PHE A 147 0.81 -18.24 -15.86
C PHE A 147 -0.20 -18.89 -16.80
N THR A 148 -1.16 -18.07 -17.23
CA THR A 148 -2.11 -18.36 -18.28
C THR A 148 -2.17 -17.19 -19.27
N ASN A 149 -2.88 -17.39 -20.37
CA ASN A 149 -3.17 -16.31 -21.31
C ASN A 149 -4.15 -15.31 -20.68
N LYS A 150 -3.98 -14.03 -21.00
CA LYS A 150 -4.91 -12.99 -20.56
C LYS A 150 -6.30 -13.27 -21.12
N ASN A 151 -7.32 -13.21 -20.28
CA ASN A 151 -8.71 -13.37 -20.68
C ASN A 151 -9.46 -12.06 -20.44
N VAL A 152 -9.95 -11.45 -21.52
CA VAL A 152 -10.69 -10.18 -21.49
C VAL A 152 -12.04 -10.33 -20.78
N CYS A 153 -12.61 -11.53 -20.76
CA CYS A 153 -13.87 -11.82 -20.07
C CYS A 153 -13.69 -12.08 -18.56
N ASP A 154 -12.46 -12.25 -18.07
CA ASP A 154 -12.20 -12.45 -16.65
C ASP A 154 -12.08 -11.10 -15.94
N LYS A 155 -13.14 -10.71 -15.21
CA LYS A 155 -13.18 -9.46 -14.43
C LYS A 155 -11.98 -9.32 -13.48
N LYS A 156 -11.43 -10.42 -12.95
CA LYS A 156 -10.26 -10.39 -12.04
C LYS A 156 -8.99 -9.90 -12.72
N GLN A 157 -8.95 -9.94 -14.05
CA GLN A 157 -7.81 -9.53 -14.84
C GLN A 157 -7.89 -8.08 -15.32
N PHE A 158 -8.97 -7.35 -15.00
CA PHE A 158 -9.13 -5.95 -15.44
C PHE A 158 -7.96 -5.07 -15.00
N LEU A 159 -7.44 -5.23 -13.79
CA LEU A 159 -6.26 -4.46 -13.36
C LEU A 159 -5.00 -4.83 -14.16
N LEU A 160 -4.85 -6.08 -14.59
CA LEU A 160 -3.73 -6.47 -15.48
C LEU A 160 -3.92 -5.90 -16.88
N LEU A 161 -5.14 -5.87 -17.40
CA LEU A 161 -5.45 -5.37 -18.74
C LEU A 161 -5.26 -3.85 -18.82
N ASN A 162 -5.88 -3.12 -17.89
CA ASN A 162 -5.90 -1.65 -17.89
C ASN A 162 -4.56 -1.01 -17.50
N LYS A 163 -3.65 -1.76 -16.87
CA LYS A 163 -2.33 -1.27 -16.50
C LYS A 163 -1.24 -1.58 -17.54
N ASN A 164 -1.57 -2.27 -18.64
CA ASN A 164 -0.65 -2.40 -19.76
C ASN A 164 -0.65 -1.09 -20.54
N TYR A 165 0.53 -0.57 -20.85
CA TYR A 165 0.66 0.63 -21.67
C TYR A 165 0.15 0.36 -23.08
N THR A 166 -0.59 1.31 -23.65
CA THR A 166 -1.12 1.26 -25.03
C THR A 166 -0.02 1.13 -26.10
N THR A 167 1.22 1.46 -25.76
CA THR A 167 2.39 1.40 -26.65
C THR A 167 3.12 0.05 -26.64
N ILE A 168 2.71 -0.88 -25.77
CA ILE A 168 3.37 -2.17 -25.57
C ILE A 168 2.44 -3.24 -26.12
N ASN A 169 2.87 -3.96 -27.17
CA ASN A 169 2.16 -5.14 -27.69
C ASN A 169 1.63 -6.00 -26.53
N ASP A 170 0.41 -6.54 -26.65
CA ASP A 170 -0.29 -7.29 -25.59
C ASP A 170 0.57 -8.40 -24.93
N ALA A 171 1.57 -8.89 -25.67
CA ALA A 171 2.55 -9.90 -25.29
C ALA A 171 3.64 -9.43 -24.29
N SER A 172 3.90 -8.13 -24.16
CA SER A 172 5.04 -7.60 -23.36
C SER A 172 4.67 -7.08 -21.97
N GLY A 173 3.38 -7.09 -21.63
CA GLY A 173 2.87 -6.71 -20.30
C GLY A 173 3.01 -7.82 -19.25
N LEU A 174 2.52 -7.55 -18.03
CA LEU A 174 2.49 -8.55 -16.97
C LEU A 174 1.58 -9.72 -17.38
N LYS A 175 2.06 -10.96 -17.25
CA LYS A 175 1.28 -12.16 -17.60
C LYS A 175 0.20 -12.45 -16.54
N ALA A 176 -0.92 -13.00 -16.99
CA ALA A 176 -2.01 -13.40 -16.10
C ALA A 176 -1.59 -14.63 -15.28
N PRO A 177 -1.77 -14.62 -13.95
CA PRO A 177 -1.51 -15.80 -13.12
C PRO A 177 -2.52 -16.92 -13.40
N SER A 178 -2.11 -18.18 -13.24
CA SER A 178 -3.03 -19.31 -13.32
C SER A 178 -4.01 -19.32 -12.13
N ASN A 179 -5.19 -19.93 -12.32
CA ASN A 179 -6.21 -20.01 -11.26
C ASN A 179 -5.68 -20.71 -10.01
N ASN A 180 -4.91 -21.80 -10.18
CA ASN A 180 -4.29 -22.49 -9.07
C ASN A 180 -3.32 -21.58 -8.31
N PHE A 181 -2.47 -20.86 -9.06
CA PHE A 181 -1.52 -19.94 -8.44
C PHE A 181 -2.22 -18.80 -7.69
N ASN A 182 -3.24 -18.19 -8.27
CA ASN A 182 -4.06 -17.18 -7.60
C ASN A 182 -4.70 -17.70 -6.30
N ASN A 183 -5.23 -18.92 -6.32
CA ASN A 183 -5.83 -19.54 -5.14
C ASN A 183 -4.79 -19.74 -4.03
N VAL A 184 -3.58 -20.18 -4.39
CA VAL A 184 -2.45 -20.29 -3.44
C VAL A 184 -2.06 -18.94 -2.88
N ILE A 185 -1.92 -17.89 -3.70
CA ILE A 185 -1.59 -16.54 -3.25
C ILE A 185 -2.66 -16.01 -2.29
N ASN A 186 -3.95 -16.17 -2.62
CA ASN A 186 -5.05 -15.81 -1.73
C ASN A 186 -4.96 -16.55 -0.39
N LYS A 187 -4.64 -17.84 -0.41
CA LYS A 187 -4.49 -18.62 0.82
C LYS A 187 -3.33 -18.12 1.68
N ILE A 188 -2.18 -17.82 1.07
CA ILE A 188 -1.03 -17.23 1.78
C ILE A 188 -1.41 -15.89 2.41
N LEU A 189 -2.11 -15.03 1.66
CA LEU A 189 -2.57 -13.73 2.14
C LEU A 189 -3.54 -13.86 3.33
N ASN A 190 -4.47 -14.81 3.27
CA ASN A 190 -5.40 -15.07 4.38
C ASN A 190 -4.66 -15.57 5.64
N VAL A 191 -3.71 -16.49 5.48
CA VAL A 191 -2.86 -16.95 6.60
C VAL A 191 -2.07 -15.77 7.18
N PHE A 192 -1.53 -14.90 6.33
CA PHE A 192 -0.82 -13.71 6.76
C PHE A 192 -1.72 -12.75 7.57
N GLU A 193 -2.87 -12.33 7.03
CA GLU A 193 -3.74 -11.34 7.68
C GLU A 193 -4.28 -11.85 9.03
N ASN A 194 -4.63 -13.14 9.11
CA ASN A 194 -5.13 -13.75 10.34
C ASN A 194 -4.05 -13.83 11.45
N ASN A 195 -2.78 -13.96 11.08
CA ASN A 195 -1.71 -14.16 12.05
C ASN A 195 -0.86 -12.91 12.31
N TYR A 196 -0.80 -11.95 11.39
CA TYR A 196 0.17 -10.84 11.46
C TYR A 196 0.13 -10.07 12.78
N LYS A 197 -1.06 -9.83 13.34
CA LYS A 197 -1.24 -9.14 14.64
C LYS A 197 -0.57 -9.87 15.81
N ASN A 198 -0.38 -11.18 15.72
CA ASN A 198 0.27 -11.98 16.78
C ASN A 198 1.79 -12.03 16.64
N TYR A 199 2.33 -11.62 15.48
CA TYR A 199 3.75 -11.74 15.15
C TYR A 199 4.46 -10.42 14.89
N PHE A 200 3.74 -9.30 14.68
CA PHE A 200 4.35 -8.02 14.29
C PHE A 200 5.41 -7.49 15.26
N HIS A 201 5.30 -7.82 16.55
CA HIS A 201 6.23 -7.40 17.60
C HIS A 201 7.38 -8.39 17.82
N LYS A 202 7.36 -9.56 17.19
CA LYS A 202 8.33 -10.65 17.41
C LYS A 202 9.57 -10.46 16.53
N LYS A 203 10.72 -10.90 17.06
CA LYS A 203 11.95 -11.01 16.26
C LYS A 203 11.79 -12.09 15.20
N LYS A 204 12.50 -11.95 14.07
CA LYS A 204 12.50 -12.91 12.96
C LYS A 204 11.10 -13.20 12.38
N ILE A 205 10.23 -12.19 12.36
CA ILE A 205 8.86 -12.29 11.86
C ILE A 205 8.73 -12.98 10.49
N LYS A 206 9.66 -12.72 9.56
CA LYS A 206 9.68 -13.37 8.23
C LYS A 206 9.75 -14.89 8.37
N GLN A 207 10.67 -15.41 9.18
CA GLN A 207 10.88 -16.85 9.36
C GLN A 207 9.65 -17.50 10.01
N GLN A 208 9.15 -16.87 11.08
CA GLN A 208 7.97 -17.37 11.79
C GLN A 208 6.71 -17.44 10.90
N LEU A 209 6.44 -16.38 10.13
CA LEU A 209 5.32 -16.39 9.18
C LEU A 209 5.53 -17.38 8.04
N THR A 210 6.77 -17.57 7.58
CA THR A 210 7.10 -18.55 6.54
C THR A 210 6.81 -19.98 7.02
N GLU A 211 7.18 -20.32 8.25
CA GLU A 211 6.88 -21.63 8.86
C GLU A 211 5.36 -21.85 9.00
N LEU A 212 4.62 -20.84 9.45
CA LEU A 212 3.17 -20.90 9.54
C LEU A 212 2.49 -21.13 8.18
N VAL A 213 2.96 -20.42 7.15
CA VAL A 213 2.46 -20.55 5.79
C VAL A 213 2.73 -21.94 5.23
N LYS A 214 3.94 -22.49 5.46
CA LYS A 214 4.32 -23.85 5.05
C LYS A 214 3.47 -24.94 5.70
N ASN A 215 3.01 -24.72 6.94
CA ASN A 215 2.19 -25.68 7.67
C ASN A 215 0.73 -25.71 7.19
N ASN A 216 0.30 -24.79 6.32
CA ASN A 216 -1.05 -24.82 5.77
C ASN A 216 -1.23 -25.95 4.75
N ASN A 217 -2.28 -26.77 4.90
CA ASN A 217 -2.52 -27.95 4.06
C ASN A 217 -2.51 -27.68 2.55
N THR A 218 -3.18 -26.60 2.10
CA THR A 218 -3.25 -26.25 0.68
C THR A 218 -1.88 -25.88 0.13
N ILE A 219 -1.11 -25.13 0.92
CA ILE A 219 0.20 -24.61 0.53
C ILE A 219 1.24 -25.74 0.57
N LYS A 220 1.14 -26.63 1.56
CA LYS A 220 1.95 -27.85 1.65
C LYS A 220 1.75 -28.76 0.45
N LYS A 221 0.50 -28.97 0.01
CA LYS A 221 0.20 -29.70 -1.23
C LYS A 221 0.86 -29.04 -2.44
N TRP A 222 0.68 -27.74 -2.60
CA TRP A 222 1.30 -26.99 -3.69
C TRP A 222 2.84 -27.06 -3.70
N LEU A 223 3.49 -27.10 -2.52
CA LEU A 223 4.94 -27.29 -2.40
C LEU A 223 5.38 -28.72 -2.74
N ASN A 224 4.56 -29.73 -2.43
CA ASN A 224 4.87 -31.13 -2.66
C ASN A 224 4.60 -31.60 -4.10
N GLU A 225 3.67 -30.95 -4.81
CA GLU A 225 3.31 -31.27 -6.19
C GLU A 225 4.38 -30.84 -7.22
N SER A 226 5.34 -30.01 -6.83
CA SER A 226 6.42 -29.58 -7.72
C SER A 226 7.55 -30.60 -7.85
N MET A 227 8.13 -30.67 -9.04
CA MET A 227 9.48 -31.21 -9.25
C MET A 227 10.45 -30.59 -8.24
N THR A 228 11.41 -31.38 -7.75
CA THR A 228 12.40 -30.97 -6.73
C THR A 228 13.07 -29.62 -7.05
N ASN A 229 13.34 -29.36 -8.34
CA ASN A 229 13.99 -28.13 -8.81
C ASN A 229 13.10 -26.87 -8.68
N CYS A 230 11.78 -27.01 -8.60
CA CYS A 230 10.86 -25.87 -8.47
C CYS A 230 10.47 -25.55 -7.03
N LEU A 231 10.88 -26.39 -6.06
CA LEU A 231 10.59 -26.14 -4.65
C LEU A 231 11.22 -24.82 -4.19
N GLU A 232 12.47 -24.55 -4.56
CA GLU A 232 13.15 -23.29 -4.23
C GLU A 232 12.42 -22.07 -4.84
N HIS A 233 11.91 -22.21 -6.06
CA HIS A 233 11.15 -21.15 -6.75
C HIS A 233 9.87 -20.79 -6.01
N LYS A 234 9.12 -21.82 -5.56
CA LYS A 234 7.88 -21.64 -4.79
C LYS A 234 8.16 -21.04 -3.40
N LEU A 235 9.23 -21.47 -2.74
CA LEU A 235 9.69 -20.87 -1.49
C LEU A 235 10.07 -19.40 -1.67
N TYR A 236 10.76 -19.07 -2.75
CA TYR A 236 11.09 -17.68 -3.09
C TYR A 236 9.83 -16.81 -3.25
N ILE A 237 8.79 -17.32 -3.90
CA ILE A 237 7.51 -16.60 -4.04
C ILE A 237 6.89 -16.32 -2.67
N ILE A 238 6.80 -17.34 -1.80
CA ILE A 238 6.24 -17.19 -0.45
C ILE A 238 7.01 -16.12 0.32
N GLU A 239 8.34 -16.19 0.33
CA GLU A 239 9.16 -15.22 1.04
C GLU A 239 9.00 -13.80 0.48
N HIS A 240 8.97 -13.66 -0.84
CA HIS A 240 8.84 -12.34 -1.48
C HIS A 240 7.47 -11.72 -1.18
N LEU A 241 6.40 -12.51 -1.23
CA LEU A 241 5.05 -12.10 -0.83
C LEU A 241 5.04 -11.59 0.62
N LEU A 242 5.58 -12.37 1.55
CA LEU A 242 5.59 -12.03 2.96
C LEU A 242 6.38 -10.74 3.21
N ILE A 243 7.54 -10.57 2.56
CA ILE A 243 8.33 -9.33 2.66
C ILE A 243 7.52 -8.13 2.18
N CYS A 244 6.88 -8.23 1.01
CA CYS A 244 6.05 -7.15 0.46
C CYS A 244 4.90 -6.79 1.42
N LYS A 245 4.24 -7.77 2.02
CA LYS A 245 3.12 -7.53 2.95
C LYS A 245 3.57 -6.96 4.29
N ILE A 246 4.66 -7.45 4.87
CA ILE A 246 5.27 -6.89 6.09
C ILE A 246 5.66 -5.43 5.83
N PHE A 247 6.35 -5.15 4.71
CA PHE A 247 6.75 -3.79 4.35
C PHE A 247 5.52 -2.88 4.17
N ASN A 248 4.49 -3.34 3.48
CA ASN A 248 3.28 -2.53 3.30
C ASN A 248 2.58 -2.22 4.63
N LYS A 249 2.40 -3.22 5.51
CA LYS A 249 1.79 -3.02 6.83
C LYS A 249 2.61 -2.06 7.69
N THR A 250 3.92 -2.26 7.78
CA THR A 250 4.82 -1.37 8.55
C THR A 250 4.83 0.06 8.01
N LYS A 251 4.81 0.24 6.68
CA LYS A 251 4.65 1.56 6.04
C LYS A 251 3.33 2.22 6.45
N MET A 252 2.21 1.48 6.43
CA MET A 252 0.90 1.99 6.86
C MET A 252 0.92 2.44 8.31
N PHE A 253 1.46 1.63 9.24
CA PHE A 253 1.63 2.04 10.64
C PHE A 253 2.41 3.35 10.76
N SER A 254 3.51 3.50 10.02
CA SER A 254 4.32 4.72 10.06
C SER A 254 3.56 5.97 9.57
N SER A 255 2.65 5.81 8.61
CA SER A 255 1.82 6.90 8.09
C SER A 255 0.67 7.23 9.04
N THR A 256 -0.01 6.22 9.58
CA THR A 256 -1.10 6.40 10.55
C THR A 256 -0.59 7.02 11.85
N SER A 257 0.59 6.63 12.33
CA SER A 257 1.22 7.28 13.48
C SER A 257 1.52 8.76 13.22
N LYS A 258 1.95 9.14 12.00
CA LYS A 258 2.13 10.55 11.65
C LYS A 258 0.80 11.31 11.69
N LEU A 259 -0.26 10.76 11.08
CA LEU A 259 -1.60 11.35 11.09
C LEU A 259 -2.15 11.52 12.52
N ALA A 260 -1.95 10.52 13.39
CA ALA A 260 -2.37 10.57 14.80
C ALA A 260 -1.57 11.58 15.63
N ILE A 261 -0.30 11.80 15.31
CA ILE A 261 0.51 12.87 15.92
C ILE A 261 -0.03 14.23 15.47
N PHE A 262 -0.36 14.39 14.18
CA PHE A 262 -0.94 15.63 13.67
C PHE A 262 -2.30 15.96 14.28
N SER A 263 -3.18 14.98 14.50
CA SER A 263 -4.47 15.21 15.15
C SER A 263 -4.35 15.60 16.62
N LYS A 264 -3.45 14.96 17.38
CA LYS A 264 -3.18 15.33 18.79
C LYS A 264 -2.60 16.74 18.94
N LEU A 265 -1.76 17.17 18.00
CA LEU A 265 -1.21 18.53 17.98
C LEU A 265 -2.27 19.59 17.64
N LYS A 266 -3.29 19.25 16.84
CA LYS A 266 -4.42 20.15 16.59
C LYS A 266 -5.27 20.39 17.84
N ILE A 267 -5.50 19.35 18.64
CA ILE A 267 -6.30 19.45 19.88
C ILE A 267 -5.59 20.37 20.90
N LEU A 268 -4.27 20.27 21.02
CA LEU A 268 -3.48 21.12 21.92
C LEU A 268 -3.37 22.59 21.49
N ASN A 269 -3.70 22.90 20.24
CA ASN A 269 -3.72 24.29 19.73
C ASN A 269 -5.11 24.94 19.87
N HIS A 270 -6.11 24.22 20.41
CA HIS A 270 -7.47 24.70 20.64
C HIS A 270 -7.84 24.77 22.14
N THR A 271 -6.86 24.66 23.03
CA THR A 271 -6.96 24.91 24.48
C THR A 271 -5.99 26.02 24.86
#